data_AF-X1VE28-F1
#
_entry.id   AF-X1VE28-F1
#
_cell.length_a   1.000
_cell.length_b   1.000
_cell.length_c   1.000
_cell.angle_alpha   90.00
_cell.angle_beta   90.00
_cell.angle_gamma   90.00
#
_symmetry.space_group_name_H-M   'P 1'
#
loop_
_entity.id
_entity.type
_entity.pdbx_description
1 polymer ?
#
loop_
_entity_poly.entity_id
_entity_poly.type
_entity_poly.pdbx_seq_one_letter_code
_entity_poly.pdbx_strand_id
1 'polypeptide(L)'
;MQKMLGLKLIVVDPRDTLTARGADIWLRPRLGTDAALLLGMIRTIIDEDLHDKEFIQKWCHGFDQLVQRVQEYPVEKVAEITGVPAESIREAARAYATTKPAQILHMTGIEEQPNATQSLQARYILPGITGNIDVQGGDMMLAVHPTARTVADLDLRDMMSPEQQDKLIGADRFPLFSWRNFRMIEENAMKV
;
A
#
# COMPACT_ATOMS: atom_id res chain seq x y z
N MET A 1 -23.30 2.82 -10.41
CA MET A 1 -22.10 3.70 -10.39
C MET A 1 -21.67 3.87 -11.83
N GLN A 2 -21.57 5.11 -12.33
CA GLN A 2 -21.24 5.35 -13.73
C GLN A 2 -19.71 5.44 -13.85
N LYS A 3 -19.09 4.44 -14.49
CA LYS A 3 -17.67 4.46 -14.84
C LYS A 3 -17.40 5.74 -15.66
N MET A 4 -16.42 6.55 -15.28
CA MET A 4 -16.01 7.69 -16.10
C MET A 4 -15.52 7.18 -17.46
N LEU A 5 -16.08 7.72 -18.54
CA LEU A 5 -15.71 7.35 -19.91
C LEU A 5 -14.20 7.57 -20.10
N GLY A 6 -13.49 6.52 -20.55
CA GLY A 6 -12.06 6.57 -20.86
C GLY A 6 -11.11 6.02 -19.79
N LEU A 7 -11.58 5.72 -18.57
CA LEU A 7 -10.74 5.08 -17.54
C LEU A 7 -10.77 3.55 -17.65
N LYS A 8 -9.71 2.88 -17.18
CA LYS A 8 -9.72 1.43 -16.91
C LYS A 8 -9.83 1.23 -15.40
N LEU A 9 -10.82 0.45 -14.96
CA LEU A 9 -11.11 0.18 -13.56
C LEU A 9 -10.77 -1.28 -13.23
N ILE A 10 -9.80 -1.47 -12.34
CA ILE A 10 -9.46 -2.75 -11.74
C ILE A 10 -10.04 -2.79 -10.33
N VAL A 11 -10.80 -3.82 -9.99
CA VAL A 11 -11.34 -4.02 -8.65
C VAL A 11 -10.81 -5.32 -8.08
N VAL A 12 -10.23 -5.23 -6.87
CA VAL A 12 -9.81 -6.38 -6.07
C VAL A 12 -10.76 -6.48 -4.88
N ASP A 13 -11.77 -7.33 -4.96
CA ASP A 13 -12.70 -7.61 -3.86
C ASP A 13 -13.29 -9.01 -4.08
N PRO A 14 -13.25 -9.94 -3.11
CA PRO A 14 -13.90 -11.25 -3.25
C PRO A 14 -15.42 -11.17 -3.46
N ARG A 15 -16.04 -10.06 -3.03
CA ARG A 15 -17.49 -9.85 -3.02
C ARG A 15 -17.97 -9.15 -4.28
N ASP A 16 -19.19 -9.50 -4.67
CA ASP A 16 -19.92 -8.86 -5.77
C ASP A 16 -20.49 -7.50 -5.32
N THR A 17 -19.65 -6.48 -5.35
CA THR A 17 -20.03 -5.10 -4.98
C THR A 17 -20.47 -4.30 -6.21
N LEU A 18 -21.18 -3.19 -5.98
CA LEU A 18 -21.57 -2.27 -7.07
C LEU A 18 -20.36 -1.74 -7.86
N THR A 19 -19.22 -1.57 -7.19
CA THR A 19 -17.96 -1.15 -7.83
C THR A 19 -17.38 -2.28 -8.69
N ALA A 20 -17.37 -3.52 -8.18
CA ALA A 20 -16.89 -4.68 -8.89
C ALA A 20 -17.68 -4.96 -10.19
N ARG A 21 -19.01 -4.82 -10.15
CA ARG A 21 -19.87 -4.99 -11.34
C ARG A 21 -19.60 -4.02 -12.47
N GLY A 22 -18.99 -2.87 -12.16
CA GLY A 22 -18.62 -1.84 -13.14
C GLY A 22 -17.14 -1.89 -13.57
N ALA A 23 -16.37 -2.86 -13.07
CA ALA A 23 -14.95 -2.97 -13.35
C ALA A 23 -14.67 -3.57 -14.73
N ASP A 24 -13.56 -3.16 -15.34
CA ASP A 24 -13.03 -3.83 -16.54
C ASP A 24 -12.34 -5.14 -16.16
N ILE A 25 -11.65 -5.14 -15.02
CA ILE A 25 -10.98 -6.32 -14.47
C ILE A 25 -11.42 -6.46 -13.02
N TRP A 26 -12.01 -7.61 -12.68
CA TRP A 26 -12.41 -7.92 -11.31
C TRP A 26 -11.65 -9.14 -10.80
N LEU A 27 -10.71 -8.92 -9.87
CA LEU A 27 -9.94 -9.96 -9.21
C LEU A 27 -10.60 -10.34 -7.89
N ARG A 28 -10.75 -11.63 -7.66
CA ARG A 28 -11.48 -12.19 -6.51
C ARG A 28 -10.56 -13.10 -5.68
N PRO A 29 -9.56 -12.55 -4.98
CA PRO A 29 -8.65 -13.36 -4.19
C PRO A 29 -9.38 -14.02 -3.01
N ARG A 30 -8.86 -15.16 -2.56
CA ARG A 30 -9.21 -15.73 -1.26
C ARG A 30 -8.85 -14.71 -0.16
N LEU A 31 -9.65 -14.68 0.89
CA LEU A 31 -9.44 -13.76 2.02
C LEU A 31 -8.04 -13.94 2.61
N GLY A 32 -7.35 -12.82 2.89
CA GLY A 32 -6.00 -12.84 3.47
C GLY A 32 -4.85 -13.04 2.48
N THR A 33 -5.13 -13.16 1.17
CA THR A 33 -4.11 -13.47 0.16
C THR A 33 -3.65 -12.27 -0.68
N ASP A 34 -4.03 -11.06 -0.29
CA ASP A 34 -3.75 -9.81 -0.99
C ASP A 34 -2.25 -9.58 -1.21
N ALA A 35 -1.41 -9.83 -0.21
CA ALA A 35 0.06 -9.72 -0.36
C ALA A 35 0.60 -10.64 -1.48
N ALA A 36 0.09 -11.86 -1.59
CA ALA A 36 0.53 -12.79 -2.65
C ALA A 36 0.07 -12.29 -4.02
N LEU A 37 -1.17 -11.81 -4.13
CA LEU A 37 -1.71 -11.23 -5.36
C LEU A 37 -0.85 -10.06 -5.84
N LEU A 38 -0.56 -9.12 -4.95
CA LEU A 38 0.25 -7.93 -5.25
C LEU A 38 1.69 -8.30 -5.63
N LEU A 39 2.31 -9.29 -4.97
CA LEU A 39 3.61 -9.81 -5.37
C LEU A 39 3.59 -10.45 -6.76
N GLY A 40 2.51 -11.14 -7.14
CA GLY A 40 2.31 -11.65 -8.50
C GLY A 40 2.19 -10.53 -9.54
N MET A 41 1.52 -9.43 -9.20
CA MET A 41 1.47 -8.25 -10.07
C MET A 41 2.84 -7.58 -10.20
N ILE A 42 3.54 -7.33 -9.09
CA ILE A 42 4.90 -6.77 -9.06
C ILE A 42 5.84 -7.62 -9.90
N ARG A 43 5.81 -8.95 -9.72
CA ARG A 43 6.60 -9.88 -10.51
C ARG A 43 6.35 -9.71 -11.99
N THR A 44 5.07 -9.68 -12.40
CA THR A 44 4.72 -9.54 -13.82
C THR A 44 5.29 -8.24 -14.39
N ILE A 45 5.19 -7.13 -13.66
CA ILE A 45 5.74 -5.82 -14.09
C ILE A 45 7.26 -5.88 -14.23
N ILE A 46 7.96 -6.56 -13.32
CA ILE A 46 9.41 -6.73 -13.37
C ILE A 46 9.82 -7.66 -14.53
N ASP A 47 9.23 -8.85 -14.62
CA ASP A 47 9.54 -9.87 -15.61
C ASP A 47 9.29 -9.37 -17.05
N GLU A 48 8.30 -8.49 -17.24
CA GLU A 48 7.95 -7.90 -18.54
C GLU A 48 8.61 -6.53 -18.80
N ASP A 49 9.53 -6.09 -17.94
CA ASP A 49 10.27 -4.82 -18.08
C ASP A 49 9.35 -3.57 -18.14
N LEU A 50 8.20 -3.60 -17.46
CA LEU A 50 7.20 -2.52 -17.43
C LEU A 50 7.40 -1.49 -16.30
N HIS A 51 8.50 -1.62 -15.55
CA HIS A 51 8.82 -0.75 -14.42
C HIS A 51 9.57 0.53 -14.86
N ASP A 52 9.41 1.60 -14.10
CA ASP A 52 10.04 2.88 -14.36
C ASP A 52 11.47 2.91 -13.80
N LYS A 53 12.43 2.55 -14.65
CA LYS A 53 13.86 2.43 -14.28
C LYS A 53 14.44 3.75 -13.78
N GLU A 54 14.06 4.88 -14.36
CA GLU A 54 14.57 6.18 -13.95
C GLU A 54 14.04 6.57 -12.57
N PHE A 55 12.74 6.37 -12.33
CA PHE A 55 12.14 6.64 -11.04
C PHE A 55 12.77 5.77 -9.95
N ILE A 56 12.91 4.46 -10.23
CA ILE A 56 13.51 3.51 -9.29
C ILE A 56 14.94 3.89 -8.94
N GLN A 57 15.76 4.24 -9.93
CA GLN A 57 17.15 4.63 -9.70
C GLN A 57 17.27 5.91 -8.84
N LYS A 58 16.36 6.87 -9.03
CA LYS A 58 16.42 8.18 -8.36
C LYS A 58 15.81 8.14 -6.96
N TRP A 59 14.73 7.38 -6.76
CA TRP A 59 13.83 7.56 -5.62
C TRP A 59 13.51 6.27 -4.86
N CYS A 60 13.95 5.11 -5.32
CA CYS A 60 13.70 3.84 -4.63
C CYS A 60 14.97 3.23 -4.07
N HIS A 61 14.81 2.49 -2.98
CA HIS A 61 15.83 1.64 -2.40
C HIS A 61 15.35 0.19 -2.36
N GLY A 62 16.27 -0.77 -2.45
CA GLY A 62 15.96 -2.18 -2.26
C GLY A 62 15.36 -2.90 -3.48
N PHE A 63 15.48 -2.34 -4.69
CA PHE A 63 14.89 -2.95 -5.89
C PHE A 63 15.47 -4.33 -6.21
N ASP A 64 16.79 -4.53 -6.07
CA ASP A 64 17.40 -5.84 -6.31
C ASP A 64 16.88 -6.92 -5.33
N GLN A 65 16.69 -6.54 -4.07
CA GLN A 65 16.08 -7.41 -3.05
C GLN A 65 14.61 -7.70 -3.39
N LEU A 66 13.88 -6.73 -3.93
CA LEU A 66 12.53 -6.94 -4.43
C LEU A 66 12.50 -7.93 -5.60
N VAL A 67 13.41 -7.79 -6.57
CA VAL A 67 13.54 -8.71 -7.71
C VAL A 67 13.78 -10.14 -7.21
N GLN A 68 14.64 -10.32 -6.21
CA GLN A 68 14.88 -11.62 -5.58
C GLN A 68 13.62 -12.13 -4.85
N ARG A 69 12.97 -11.27 -4.06
CA ARG A 69 11.78 -11.61 -3.28
C ARG A 69 10.65 -12.13 -4.15
N VAL A 70 10.40 -11.50 -5.29
CA VAL A 70 9.29 -11.88 -6.18
C VAL A 70 9.53 -13.21 -6.90
N GLN A 71 10.77 -13.71 -6.95
CA GLN A 71 11.04 -15.05 -7.50
C GLN A 71 10.36 -16.16 -6.70
N GLU A 72 10.13 -15.95 -5.40
CA GLU A 72 9.40 -16.90 -4.55
C GLU A 72 7.89 -16.98 -4.84
N TYR A 73 7.37 -16.06 -5.66
CA TYR A 73 5.96 -15.94 -6.05
C TYR A 73 5.78 -15.97 -7.58
N PRO A 74 6.08 -17.09 -8.26
CA PRO A 74 5.65 -17.26 -9.64
C PRO A 74 4.14 -17.08 -9.74
N VAL A 75 3.68 -16.44 -10.81
CA VAL A 75 2.28 -16.03 -10.94
C VAL A 75 1.35 -17.24 -10.90
N GLU A 76 1.82 -18.41 -11.35
CA GLU A 76 1.13 -19.68 -11.28
C GLU A 76 0.93 -20.15 -9.82
N LYS A 77 1.96 -20.00 -8.96
CA LYS A 77 1.84 -20.23 -7.51
C LYS A 77 0.95 -19.18 -6.86
N VAL A 78 1.02 -17.92 -7.28
CA VAL A 78 0.11 -16.87 -6.78
C VAL A 78 -1.33 -17.19 -7.13
N ALA A 79 -1.59 -17.71 -8.33
CA ALA A 79 -2.92 -18.15 -8.74
C ALA A 79 -3.42 -19.30 -7.86
N GLU A 80 -2.55 -20.26 -7.51
CA GLU A 80 -2.88 -21.31 -6.55
C GLU A 80 -3.22 -20.75 -5.17
N ILE A 81 -2.44 -19.80 -4.63
CA ILE A 81 -2.65 -19.20 -3.30
C ILE A 81 -3.95 -18.38 -3.28
N THR A 82 -4.12 -17.50 -4.25
CA THR A 82 -5.19 -16.50 -4.28
C THR A 82 -6.49 -17.03 -4.87
N GLY A 83 -6.44 -18.09 -5.68
CA GLY A 83 -7.59 -18.55 -6.47
C GLY A 83 -7.91 -17.66 -7.67
N VAL A 84 -7.12 -16.62 -7.94
CA VAL A 84 -7.26 -15.75 -9.11
C VAL A 84 -6.49 -16.38 -10.29
N PRO A 85 -7.08 -16.52 -11.48
CA PRO A 85 -6.36 -17.06 -12.63
C PRO A 85 -5.08 -16.27 -12.94
N ALA A 86 -3.99 -16.97 -13.23
CA ALA A 86 -2.69 -16.34 -13.49
C ALA A 86 -2.76 -15.27 -14.57
N GLU A 87 -3.49 -15.51 -15.66
CA GLU A 87 -3.63 -14.53 -16.73
C GLU A 87 -4.38 -13.27 -16.28
N SER A 88 -5.38 -13.39 -15.41
CA SER A 88 -6.08 -12.21 -14.85
C SER A 88 -5.14 -11.37 -13.97
N ILE A 89 -4.21 -12.00 -13.25
CA ILE A 89 -3.17 -11.30 -12.47
C ILE A 89 -2.24 -10.54 -13.43
N ARG A 90 -1.79 -11.20 -14.50
CA ARG A 90 -0.91 -10.59 -15.50
C ARG A 90 -1.61 -9.44 -16.24
N GLU A 91 -2.85 -9.64 -16.64
CA GLU A 91 -3.68 -8.62 -17.29
C GLU A 91 -3.83 -7.39 -16.41
N ALA A 92 -4.16 -7.56 -15.12
CA ALA A 92 -4.27 -6.46 -14.18
C ALA A 92 -2.93 -5.72 -13.98
N ALA A 93 -1.83 -6.47 -13.87
CA ALA A 93 -0.49 -5.91 -13.70
C ALA A 93 -0.06 -5.08 -14.93
N ARG A 94 -0.23 -5.63 -16.13
CA ARG A 94 0.04 -4.93 -17.40
C ARG A 94 -0.84 -3.69 -17.54
N ALA A 95 -2.15 -3.82 -17.28
CA ALA A 95 -3.08 -2.71 -17.33
C ALA A 95 -2.67 -1.57 -16.40
N TYR A 96 -2.32 -1.89 -15.15
CA TYR A 96 -1.86 -0.90 -14.18
C TYR A 96 -0.54 -0.22 -14.59
N ALA A 97 0.46 -0.99 -15.02
CA ALA A 97 1.78 -0.43 -15.35
C ALA A 97 1.78 0.42 -16.63
N THR A 98 0.93 0.09 -17.60
CA THR A 98 0.92 0.72 -18.93
C THR A 98 -0.14 1.81 -19.09
N THR A 99 -1.21 1.79 -18.29
CA THR A 99 -2.24 2.84 -18.32
C THR A 99 -1.85 3.96 -17.36
N LYS A 100 -1.14 4.98 -17.85
CA LYS A 100 -0.64 6.09 -17.02
C LYS A 100 -1.46 7.37 -17.21
N PRO A 101 -1.68 8.18 -16.16
CA PRO A 101 -1.34 7.89 -14.75
C PRO A 101 -2.31 6.84 -14.14
N ALA A 102 -1.82 6.08 -13.16
CA ALA A 102 -2.62 5.09 -12.44
C ALA A 102 -2.60 5.33 -10.92
N GLN A 103 -3.75 5.14 -10.29
CA GLN A 103 -3.93 5.29 -8.85
C GLN A 103 -4.47 3.99 -8.23
N ILE A 104 -4.02 3.67 -7.02
CA ILE A 104 -4.58 2.60 -6.21
C ILE A 104 -5.32 3.22 -5.01
N LEU A 105 -6.63 3.01 -4.93
CA LEU A 105 -7.39 3.28 -3.72
C LEU A 105 -7.59 1.98 -2.95
N HIS A 106 -7.25 1.99 -1.67
CA HIS A 106 -7.55 0.90 -0.73
C HIS A 106 -8.21 1.47 0.52
N MET A 107 -8.88 0.60 1.27
CA MET A 107 -9.59 0.89 2.51
C MET A 107 -9.41 -0.32 3.45
N THR A 108 -10.30 -0.48 4.41
CA THR A 108 -10.25 -1.48 5.48
C THR A 108 -10.05 -2.93 5.03
N GLY A 109 -10.48 -3.31 3.81
CA GLY A 109 -10.37 -4.69 3.33
C GLY A 109 -8.96 -5.28 3.33
N ILE A 110 -7.94 -4.44 3.08
CA ILE A 110 -6.51 -4.84 3.14
C ILE A 110 -5.85 -4.44 4.47
N GLU A 111 -6.40 -3.44 5.17
CA GLU A 111 -5.83 -2.87 6.40
C GLU A 111 -6.21 -3.68 7.65
N GLU A 112 -7.40 -4.28 7.68
CA GLU A 112 -7.94 -5.03 8.82
C GLU A 112 -7.67 -6.53 8.68
N GLN A 113 -6.44 -6.89 8.27
CA GLN A 113 -5.99 -8.27 8.11
C GLN A 113 -4.72 -8.56 8.94
N PRO A 114 -4.48 -9.81 9.39
CA PRO A 114 -3.29 -10.16 10.16
C PRO A 114 -1.94 -9.87 9.46
N ASN A 115 -1.93 -9.84 8.14
CA ASN A 115 -0.77 -9.56 7.29
C ASN A 115 -0.87 -8.20 6.58
N ALA A 116 -1.68 -7.27 7.11
CA ALA A 116 -1.91 -5.95 6.52
C ALA A 116 -0.62 -5.20 6.21
N THR A 117 0.39 -5.27 7.09
CA THR A 117 1.70 -4.63 6.86
C THR A 117 2.35 -5.10 5.56
N GLN A 118 2.39 -6.41 5.31
CA GLN A 118 3.00 -6.97 4.11
C GLN A 118 2.17 -6.63 2.86
N SER A 119 0.84 -6.70 2.97
CA SER A 119 -0.08 -6.34 1.89
C SER A 119 0.05 -4.85 1.51
N LEU A 120 0.12 -3.96 2.49
CA LEU A 120 0.28 -2.52 2.30
C LEU A 120 1.66 -2.17 1.73
N GLN A 121 2.73 -2.81 2.20
CA GLN A 121 4.07 -2.66 1.61
C GLN A 121 4.06 -3.02 0.12
N ALA A 122 3.50 -4.19 -0.24
CA ALA A 122 3.37 -4.60 -1.64
C ALA A 122 2.51 -3.62 -2.46
N ARG A 123 1.42 -3.11 -1.87
CA ARG A 123 0.54 -2.12 -2.51
C ARG A 123 1.26 -0.79 -2.76
N TYR A 124 2.17 -0.34 -1.90
CA TYR A 124 2.94 0.89 -2.09
C TYR A 124 4.20 0.70 -2.93
N ILE A 125 4.68 -0.53 -3.10
CA ILE A 125 5.73 -0.85 -4.07
C ILE A 125 5.23 -0.61 -5.51
N LEU A 126 3.99 -0.98 -5.84
CA LEU A 126 3.42 -0.83 -7.18
C LEU A 126 3.55 0.59 -7.77
N PRO A 127 3.08 1.67 -7.11
CA PRO A 127 3.26 3.02 -7.62
C PRO A 127 4.73 3.44 -7.65
N GLY A 128 5.56 2.97 -6.70
CA GLY A 128 6.99 3.24 -6.67
C GLY A 128 7.73 2.66 -7.88
N ILE A 129 7.48 1.40 -8.24
CA ILE A 129 8.14 0.76 -9.39
C ILE A 129 7.53 1.19 -10.73
N THR A 130 6.40 1.89 -10.75
CA THR A 130 5.75 2.35 -11.99
C THR A 130 5.81 3.86 -12.19
N GLY A 131 6.42 4.61 -11.26
CA GLY A 131 6.53 6.06 -11.34
C GLY A 131 5.19 6.78 -11.19
N ASN A 132 4.22 6.17 -10.52
CA ASN A 132 2.87 6.72 -10.31
C ASN A 132 2.76 7.51 -8.99
N ILE A 133 3.87 7.93 -8.38
CA ILE A 133 3.88 8.72 -7.13
C ILE A 133 4.03 10.21 -7.47
N ASP A 134 3.22 11.05 -6.81
CA ASP A 134 3.32 12.52 -6.88
C ASP A 134 3.19 13.10 -8.31
N VAL A 135 2.33 12.46 -9.11
CA VAL A 135 1.93 12.93 -10.44
C VAL A 135 0.41 13.11 -10.49
N GLN A 136 -0.07 14.04 -11.32
CA GLN A 136 -1.51 14.28 -11.46
C GLN A 136 -2.23 13.00 -11.91
N GLY A 137 -3.17 12.50 -11.11
CA GLY A 137 -3.89 11.25 -11.36
C GLY A 137 -3.17 9.97 -10.88
N GLY A 138 -1.98 10.11 -10.30
CA GLY A 138 -1.27 9.03 -9.62
C GLY A 138 -1.62 8.91 -8.14
N ASP A 139 -0.84 8.11 -7.44
CA ASP A 139 -0.89 7.98 -5.99
C ASP A 139 -0.42 9.26 -5.31
N MET A 140 -1.30 9.79 -4.45
CA MET A 140 -1.03 10.98 -3.66
C MET A 140 -0.19 10.61 -2.43
N MET A 141 0.91 11.32 -2.24
CA MET A 141 1.56 11.37 -0.93
C MET A 141 0.73 12.27 -0.03
N LEU A 142 0.02 11.66 0.93
CA LEU A 142 -0.76 12.41 1.91
C LEU A 142 0.20 13.16 2.83
N ALA A 143 0.45 14.44 2.54
CA ALA A 143 1.03 15.37 3.49
C ALA A 143 -0.10 16.10 4.23
N VAL A 144 0.13 16.40 5.50
CA VAL A 144 -0.73 17.32 6.24
C VAL A 144 -0.67 18.66 5.53
N HIS A 145 -1.83 19.18 5.08
CA HIS A 145 -1.88 20.48 4.45
C HIS A 145 -1.23 21.53 5.38
N PRO A 146 -0.43 22.49 4.89
CA PRO A 146 0.32 23.42 5.77
C PRO A 146 -0.54 24.22 6.77
N THR A 147 -1.84 24.34 6.49
CA THR A 147 -2.81 25.03 7.38
C THR A 147 -3.59 24.09 8.30
N ALA A 148 -3.51 22.77 8.08
CA ALA A 148 -4.16 21.79 8.95
C ALA A 148 -3.35 21.66 10.24
N ARG A 149 -4.04 21.66 11.38
CA ARG A 149 -3.47 21.31 12.67
C ARG A 149 -3.80 19.85 12.94
N THR A 150 -2.78 19.03 13.14
CA THR A 150 -2.95 17.64 13.51
C THR A 150 -3.47 17.53 14.95
N VAL A 151 -4.03 16.38 15.32
CA VAL A 151 -4.35 16.11 16.72
C VAL A 151 -3.08 16.24 17.58
N ALA A 152 -1.91 15.83 17.08
CA ALA A 152 -0.65 16.03 17.78
C ALA A 152 -0.33 17.51 18.04
N ASP A 153 -0.64 18.41 17.08
CA ASP A 153 -0.47 19.87 17.26
C ASP A 153 -1.43 20.43 18.31
N LEU A 154 -2.65 19.88 18.41
CA LEU A 154 -3.67 20.31 19.37
C LEU A 154 -3.44 19.76 20.77
N ASP A 155 -2.86 18.56 20.87
CA ASP A 155 -2.53 17.90 22.13
C ASP A 155 -1.39 18.61 22.87
N LEU A 156 -0.64 19.50 22.20
CA LEU A 156 0.47 20.29 22.73
C LEU A 156 1.48 19.43 23.52
N ARG A 157 1.78 18.23 23.02
CA ARG A 157 2.60 17.22 23.71
C ARG A 157 3.98 17.77 24.10
N ASP A 158 4.57 18.52 23.19
CA ASP A 158 5.90 19.13 23.37
C ASP A 158 5.91 20.22 24.45
N MET A 159 4.73 20.71 24.85
CA MET A 159 4.56 21.70 25.92
C MET A 159 4.38 21.05 27.30
N MET A 160 4.14 19.73 27.38
CA MET A 160 4.01 19.02 28.66
C MET A 160 5.39 18.60 29.18
N SER A 161 5.67 18.89 30.45
CA SER A 161 6.89 18.38 31.10
C SER A 161 6.84 16.84 31.18
N PRO A 162 8.01 16.17 31.18
CA PRO A 162 8.06 14.70 31.33
C PRO A 162 7.25 14.19 32.53
N GLU A 163 7.29 14.91 33.65
CA GLU A 163 6.55 14.57 34.87
C GLU A 163 5.02 14.63 34.70
N GLN A 164 4.50 15.48 33.81
CA GLN A 164 3.06 15.50 33.49
C GLN A 164 2.71 14.39 32.51
N GLN A 165 3.59 14.09 31.56
CA GLN A 165 3.39 12.99 30.62
C GLN A 165 3.35 11.62 31.34
N ASP A 166 4.15 11.45 32.39
CA ASP A 166 4.17 10.22 33.20
C ASP A 166 2.88 10.01 34.03
N LYS A 167 2.03 11.04 34.18
CA LYS A 167 0.73 10.91 34.86
C LYS A 167 -0.38 10.35 33.97
N LEU A 168 -0.07 9.97 32.73
CA LEU A 168 -1.06 9.41 31.81
C LEU A 168 -1.71 8.15 32.42
N ILE A 169 -3.02 8.22 32.63
CA ILE A 169 -3.79 7.13 33.22
C ILE A 169 -3.69 5.89 32.32
N GLY A 170 -3.27 4.77 32.90
CA GLY A 170 -3.15 3.50 32.20
C GLY A 170 -1.82 3.29 31.47
N ALA A 171 -0.85 4.21 31.58
CA ALA A 171 0.48 4.04 30.98
C ALA A 171 1.18 2.74 31.41
N ASP A 172 1.03 2.33 32.67
CA ASP A 172 1.60 1.07 33.19
C ASP A 172 0.90 -0.18 32.63
N ARG A 173 -0.38 -0.07 32.30
CA ARG A 173 -1.20 -1.17 31.77
C ARG A 173 -1.09 -1.29 30.25
N PHE A 174 -0.98 -0.15 29.56
CA PHE A 174 -0.95 -0.04 28.11
C PHE A 174 0.32 0.72 27.68
N PRO A 175 1.50 0.11 27.87
CA PRO A 175 2.77 0.78 27.63
C PRO A 175 2.88 1.33 26.20
N LEU A 176 2.35 0.64 25.20
CA LEU A 176 2.38 1.10 23.80
C LEU A 176 1.63 2.43 23.57
N PHE A 177 0.66 2.75 24.43
CA PHE A 177 -0.11 3.98 24.36
C PHE A 177 0.36 5.05 25.36
N SER A 178 1.55 4.87 25.94
CA SER A 178 2.15 5.85 26.85
C SER A 178 3.04 6.84 26.12
N TRP A 179 3.06 8.09 26.59
CA TRP A 179 3.91 9.14 26.01
C TRP A 179 5.40 8.80 26.03
N ARG A 180 5.86 8.12 27.09
CA ARG A 180 7.24 7.62 27.18
C ARG A 180 7.61 6.70 26.01
N ASN A 181 6.74 5.75 25.68
CA ASN A 181 7.02 4.78 24.63
C ASN A 181 6.73 5.33 23.23
N PHE A 182 5.80 6.28 23.07
CA PHE A 182 5.64 7.02 21.81
C PHE A 182 6.93 7.76 21.42
N ARG A 183 7.59 8.44 22.38
CA ARG A 183 8.88 9.10 22.11
C ARG A 183 9.96 8.11 21.64
N MET A 184 10.03 6.93 22.27
CA MET A 184 10.94 5.88 21.83
C MET A 184 10.63 5.38 20.41
N ILE A 185 9.36 5.34 20.00
CA ILE A 185 8.97 4.97 18.64
C ILE A 185 9.36 6.07 17.65
N GLU A 186 9.02 7.33 17.93
CA GLU A 186 9.35 8.49 17.09
C GLU A 186 10.86 8.63 16.87
N GLU A 187 11.66 8.55 17.94
CA GLU A 187 13.12 8.63 17.85
C GLU A 187 13.72 7.54 16.96
N ASN A 188 13.08 6.38 16.85
CA ASN A 188 13.55 5.31 15.99
C ASN A 188 12.98 5.39 14.57
N ALA A 189 11.75 5.88 14.41
CA ALA A 189 11.14 6.12 13.10
C ALA A 189 11.88 7.22 12.30
N MET A 190 12.43 8.22 12.99
CA MET A 190 13.17 9.33 12.38
C MET A 190 14.65 9.02 12.04
N LYS A 191 15.16 7.84 12.43
CA LYS A 191 16.55 7.40 12.16
C LYS A 191 16.72 6.69 10.81
N VAL A 192 15.63 6.51 10.06
CA VAL A 192 15.58 5.83 8.77
C VAL A 192 15.30 6.86 7.68
#